data_AF-A0A699T1B8-F1
#
_entry.id   AF-A0A699T1B8-F1
#
_cell.length_a   1.000
_cell.length_b   1.000
_cell.length_c   1.000
_cell.angle_alpha   90.00
_cell.angle_beta   90.00
_cell.angle_gamma   90.00
#
_symmetry.space_group_name_H-M   'P 1'
#
loop_
_entity.id
_entity.type
_entity.pdbx_description
1 polymer ?
#
loop_
_entity_poly.entity_id
_entity_poly.type
_entity_poly.pdbx_seq_one_letter_code
_entity_poly.pdbx_strand_id
1 'polypeptide(L)'
;MLPYLKKLKHYSGDHLPLVSAEYGSTESWIGVNMDPSFNAQDVTFVVVPTFSYFEFIPLHLQHHKACDHIVSNAVAGDVDDLEVDPVPLSKVEIGKQYEIVLTTFT
;
A
#
# COMPACT_ATOMS: atom_id res chain seq x y z
N MET A 1 2.61 11.46 6.49
CA MET A 1 3.42 12.14 7.52
C MET A 1 4.52 13.07 6.97
N LEU A 2 5.22 12.70 5.88
CA LEU A 2 6.38 13.44 5.35
C LEU A 2 6.21 14.97 5.22
N PRO A 3 5.08 15.52 4.70
CA PRO A 3 4.93 16.98 4.57
C PRO A 3 4.93 17.74 5.91
N TYR A 4 4.53 17.08 7.00
CA TYR A 4 4.40 17.71 8.32
C TYR A 4 5.60 17.47 9.23
N LEU A 5 6.51 16.57 8.85
CA LEU A 5 7.61 16.11 9.68
C LEU A 5 8.47 17.26 10.22
N LYS A 6 8.79 18.25 9.38
CA LYS A 6 9.60 19.41 9.77
C LYS A 6 8.93 20.25 10.86
N LYS A 7 7.63 20.51 10.73
CA LYS A 7 6.87 21.30 11.72
C LYS A 7 6.71 20.52 13.02
N LEU A 8 6.40 19.22 12.94
CA LEU A 8 6.26 18.38 14.12
C LEU A 8 7.58 18.31 14.90
N LYS A 9 8.71 18.07 14.23
CA LYS A 9 10.04 18.09 14.85
C LYS A 9 10.41 19.43 15.48
N HIS A 10 10.00 20.54 14.88
CA HIS A 10 10.22 21.87 15.45
C HIS A 10 9.54 22.03 16.83
N TYR A 11 8.31 21.52 16.99
CA TYR A 11 7.57 21.62 18.24
C TYR A 11 7.87 20.51 19.23
N SER A 12 8.17 19.30 18.76
CA SER A 12 8.48 18.14 19.61
C SER A 12 9.93 18.14 20.11
N GLY A 13 10.82 18.88 19.43
CA GLY A 13 12.27 18.72 19.56
C GLY A 13 12.70 17.30 19.18
N ASP A 14 13.94 16.96 19.57
CA ASP A 14 14.52 15.62 19.35
C ASP A 14 14.23 14.65 20.52
N HIS A 15 13.46 15.08 21.52
CA HIS A 15 13.22 14.33 22.75
C HIS A 15 11.92 13.52 22.74
N LEU A 16 10.98 13.87 21.86
CA LEU A 16 9.69 13.17 21.76
C LEU A 16 9.61 12.41 20.43
N PRO A 17 9.46 11.06 20.47
CA PRO A 17 9.37 10.26 19.27
C PRO A 17 8.06 10.54 18.52
N LEU A 18 8.15 10.64 17.19
CA LEU A 18 7.00 10.73 16.31
C LEU A 18 6.60 9.32 15.88
N VAL A 19 5.46 8.84 16.36
CA VAL A 19 5.00 7.47 16.14
C VAL A 19 3.78 7.44 15.22
N SER A 20 3.82 6.59 14.20
CA SER A 20 2.63 6.20 13.43
C SER A 20 2.27 4.79 13.86
N ALA A 21 1.20 4.66 14.64
CA ALA A 21 0.85 3.41 15.32
C ALA A 21 0.11 2.43 14.41
N GLU A 22 -0.81 2.93 13.59
CA GLU A 22 -1.78 2.10 12.89
C GLU A 22 -1.98 2.59 11.44
N TYR A 23 -2.39 1.67 10.58
CA TYR A 23 -2.78 1.90 9.20
C TYR A 23 -4.17 1.34 8.96
N GLY A 24 -5.06 2.16 8.42
CA GLY A 24 -6.46 1.82 8.19
C GLY A 24 -7.17 2.88 7.37
N SER A 25 -8.41 2.59 7.03
CA SER A 25 -9.32 3.45 6.28
C SER A 25 -10.73 3.41 6.88
N THR A 26 -11.67 4.14 6.28
CA THR A 26 -13.08 4.11 6.68
C THR A 26 -13.73 2.74 6.45
N GLU A 27 -13.20 1.98 5.50
CA GLU A 27 -13.70 0.65 5.13
C GLU A 27 -13.20 -0.43 6.10
N SER A 28 -11.95 -0.34 6.59
CA SER A 28 -11.40 -1.29 7.55
C SER A 28 -10.09 -0.84 8.22
N TRP A 29 -9.80 -1.41 9.39
CA TRP A 29 -8.44 -1.43 9.93
C TRP A 29 -7.57 -2.41 9.12
N ILE A 30 -6.33 -2.04 8.84
CA ILE A 30 -5.46 -2.84 7.95
C ILE A 30 -4.28 -3.42 8.72
N GLY A 31 -3.49 -2.58 9.39
CA GLY A 31 -2.24 -3.02 9.99
C GLY A 31 -1.74 -2.15 11.12
N VAL A 32 -0.75 -2.68 11.84
CA VAL A 32 -0.14 -2.03 13.01
C VAL A 32 1.36 -1.93 12.83
N ASN A 33 1.95 -0.86 13.38
CA ASN A 33 3.39 -0.70 13.43
C ASN A 33 3.95 -1.50 14.62
N MET A 34 4.63 -2.61 14.32
CA MET A 34 5.25 -3.48 15.32
C MET A 34 6.57 -2.92 15.87
N ASP A 35 7.15 -1.93 15.19
CA ASP A 35 8.42 -1.32 15.56
C ASP A 35 8.28 0.22 15.71
N PRO A 36 7.56 0.70 16.74
CA PRO A 36 7.24 2.12 16.91
C PRO A 36 8.45 3.02 17.20
N SER A 37 9.62 2.43 17.45
CA SER A 37 10.88 3.15 17.67
C SER A 37 11.59 3.59 16.39
N PHE A 38 11.19 3.09 15.22
CA PHE A 38 11.79 3.49 13.95
C PHE A 38 11.48 4.95 13.60
N ASN A 39 12.31 5.52 12.73
CA ASN A 39 12.10 6.85 12.21
C ASN A 39 10.73 6.93 11.52
N ALA A 40 10.00 8.02 11.73
CA ALA A 40 8.70 8.28 11.12
C ALA A 40 8.70 8.31 9.58
N GLN A 41 9.87 8.22 8.94
CA GLN A 41 10.04 8.07 7.49
C GLN A 41 10.07 6.62 7.02
N ASP A 42 10.45 5.69 7.90
CA ASP A 42 10.74 4.28 7.58
C ASP A 42 9.72 3.35 8.27
N VAL A 43 8.46 3.77 8.31
CA VAL A 43 7.40 3.04 9.02
C VAL A 43 6.92 1.87 8.17
N THR A 44 6.87 0.69 8.78
CA THR A 44 6.28 -0.51 8.21
C THR A 44 5.05 -0.92 9.03
N PHE A 45 3.97 -1.26 8.35
CA PHE A 45 2.76 -1.77 8.98
C PHE A 45 2.60 -3.26 8.68
N VAL A 46 2.41 -4.05 9.72
CA VAL A 46 2.09 -5.47 9.61
C VAL A 46 0.58 -5.60 9.45
N VAL A 47 0.13 -6.18 8.34
CA VAL A 47 -1.28 -6.47 8.11
C VAL A 47 -1.78 -7.45 9.17
N VAL A 48 -2.89 -7.14 9.82
CA VAL A 48 -3.49 -8.00 10.84
C VAL A 48 -4.55 -8.88 10.17
N PRO A 49 -4.31 -10.19 9.96
CA PRO A 49 -5.15 -11.03 9.09
C PRO A 49 -6.60 -11.22 9.57
N THR A 50 -6.90 -10.86 10.82
CA THR A 50 -8.23 -11.00 11.42
C THR A 50 -9.11 -9.77 11.23
N PHE A 51 -8.58 -8.64 10.75
CA PHE A 51 -9.39 -7.43 10.54
C PHE A 51 -10.29 -7.52 9.29
N SER A 52 -9.83 -8.18 8.24
CA SER A 52 -10.55 -8.39 6.98
C SER A 52 -9.87 -9.49 6.17
N TYR A 53 -10.49 -9.93 5.07
CA TYR A 53 -9.80 -10.72 4.06
C TYR A 53 -9.05 -9.79 3.10
N PHE A 54 -7.76 -10.07 2.87
CA PHE A 54 -6.85 -9.19 2.14
C PHE A 54 -6.26 -9.85 0.90
N GLU A 55 -6.36 -9.13 -0.21
CA GLU A 55 -5.73 -9.47 -1.50
C GLU A 55 -4.98 -8.27 -2.07
N PHE A 56 -4.12 -8.51 -3.06
CA PHE A 56 -3.13 -7.54 -3.52
C PHE A 56 -2.99 -7.55 -5.04
N ILE A 57 -3.31 -6.44 -5.71
CA ILE A 57 -3.16 -6.29 -7.17
C ILE A 57 -1.76 -5.75 -7.49
N PRO A 58 -0.93 -6.43 -8.30
CA PRO A 58 0.43 -5.96 -8.60
C PRO A 58 0.48 -4.72 -9.51
N LEU A 59 1.15 -3.65 -9.08
CA LEU A 59 1.21 -2.37 -9.83
C LEU A 59 2.19 -2.37 -11.02
N HIS A 60 3.35 -3.05 -10.91
CA HIS A 60 4.39 -3.01 -11.95
C HIS A 60 3.98 -3.71 -13.26
N LEU A 61 3.02 -4.65 -13.20
CA LEU A 61 2.47 -5.29 -14.39
C LEU A 61 1.57 -4.34 -15.19
N GLN A 62 0.93 -3.37 -14.53
CA GLN A 62 0.13 -2.34 -15.19
C GLN A 62 1.04 -1.35 -15.94
N HIS A 63 2.16 -0.94 -15.33
CA HIS A 63 3.10 0.02 -15.95
C HIS A 63 3.88 -0.55 -17.14
N HIS A 64 4.39 -1.78 -17.06
CA HIS A 64 5.17 -2.37 -18.15
C HIS A 64 4.33 -2.63 -19.42
N LYS A 65 3.07 -3.04 -19.27
CA LYS A 65 2.18 -3.31 -20.40
C LYS A 65 1.58 -2.05 -21.03
N ALA A 66 1.46 -0.96 -20.27
CA ALA A 66 1.11 0.35 -20.81
C ALA A 66 2.21 0.89 -21.76
N CYS A 67 3.49 0.60 -21.49
CA CYS A 67 4.58 0.97 -22.38
C CYS A 67 4.70 0.06 -23.62
N ASP A 68 4.40 -1.24 -23.51
CA ASP A 68 4.39 -2.16 -24.65
C ASP A 68 3.26 -1.85 -25.66
N HIS A 69 2.16 -1.25 -25.21
CA HIS A 69 1.02 -0.91 -26.07
C HIS A 69 1.29 0.28 -27.02
N ILE A 70 2.43 0.98 -26.90
CA ILE A 70 2.83 2.02 -27.86
C ILE A 70 3.44 1.39 -29.13
N VAL A 71 3.80 0.10 -29.12
CA VAL A 71 4.46 -0.57 -30.25
C VAL A 71 3.51 -1.40 -31.14
N SER A 72 2.26 -1.65 -30.72
CA SER A 72 1.27 -2.41 -31.51
C SER A 72 0.07 -1.57 -31.92
N ASN A 73 0.12 -1.08 -33.16
CA ASN A 73 -1.05 -0.56 -33.89
C ASN A 73 -2.18 -1.62 -33.96
N ALA A 74 -3.43 -1.14 -33.84
CA ALA A 74 -4.72 -1.86 -33.95
C ALA A 74 -5.07 -2.69 -32.70
N VAL A 75 -6.19 -2.49 -32.00
CA VAL A 75 -7.58 -2.26 -32.42
C VAL A 75 -8.31 -1.45 -31.32
N ALA A 76 -9.22 -0.56 -31.72
CA ALA A 76 -10.15 0.10 -30.80
C ALA A 76 -11.15 -0.94 -30.25
N GLY A 77 -10.99 -1.32 -28.99
CA GLY A 77 -11.89 -2.18 -28.23
C GLY A 77 -11.46 -2.24 -26.76
N ASP A 78 -12.39 -1.91 -25.86
CA ASP A 78 -12.34 -1.95 -24.39
C ASP A 78 -10.99 -1.89 -23.67
N VAL A 79 -10.76 -0.76 -23.01
CA VAL A 79 -9.62 -0.50 -22.11
C VAL A 79 -9.86 -1.10 -20.71
N ASP A 80 -10.88 -1.94 -20.55
CA ASP A 80 -11.38 -2.48 -19.27
C ASP A 80 -10.77 -3.85 -18.90
N ASP A 81 -10.03 -4.50 -19.81
CA ASP A 81 -9.64 -5.92 -19.73
C ASP A 81 -8.21 -6.20 -19.20
N LEU A 82 -7.59 -5.24 -18.50
CA LEU A 82 -6.25 -5.43 -17.91
C LEU A 82 -6.29 -5.62 -16.39
N GLU A 83 -7.34 -6.24 -15.87
CA GLU A 83 -7.38 -6.68 -14.48
C GLU A 83 -6.38 -7.83 -14.26
N VAL A 84 -5.32 -7.55 -13.49
CA VAL A 84 -4.39 -8.58 -13.04
C VAL A 84 -5.02 -9.26 -11.82
N ASP A 85 -5.06 -10.60 -11.84
CA ASP A 85 -5.58 -11.38 -10.71
C ASP A 85 -4.89 -10.96 -9.40
N PRO A 86 -5.68 -10.59 -8.37
CA PRO A 86 -5.12 -10.24 -7.08
C PRO A 86 -4.49 -11.47 -6.43
N VAL A 87 -3.40 -11.27 -5.70
CA VAL A 87 -2.73 -12.34 -4.94
C VAL A 87 -3.13 -12.29 -3.46
N PRO A 88 -3.29 -13.43 -2.78
CA PRO A 88 -3.63 -13.43 -1.36
C PRO A 88 -2.45 -12.91 -0.51
N LEU A 89 -2.75 -12.45 0.71
CA LEU A 89 -1.77 -11.94 1.68
C LEU A 89 -0.53 -12.82 1.86
N SER A 90 -0.65 -14.15 1.78
CA SER A 90 0.46 -15.08 1.95
C SER A 90 1.40 -15.20 0.75
N LYS A 91 1.06 -14.60 -0.39
CA LYS A 91 1.81 -14.70 -1.66
C LYS A 91 2.42 -13.38 -2.12
N VAL A 92 2.38 -12.34 -1.29
CA VAL A 92 3.08 -11.07 -1.60
C VAL A 92 4.59 -11.27 -1.54
N GLU A 93 5.32 -10.57 -2.42
CA GLU A 93 6.77 -10.67 -2.51
C GLU A 93 7.46 -9.39 -2.04
N ILE A 94 8.61 -9.55 -1.39
CA ILE A 94 9.44 -8.45 -0.88
C ILE A 94 9.89 -7.55 -2.05
N GLY A 95 9.74 -6.24 -1.88
CA GLY A 95 10.17 -5.24 -2.87
C GLY A 95 9.20 -5.01 -4.02
N LYS A 96 8.10 -5.76 -4.10
CA LYS A 96 7.01 -5.48 -5.04
C LYS A 96 6.00 -4.48 -4.46
N GLN A 97 5.32 -3.77 -5.35
CA GLN A 97 4.28 -2.81 -5.00
C GLN A 97 2.93 -3.33 -5.46
N TYR A 98 1.93 -3.17 -4.59
CA TYR A 98 0.58 -3.67 -4.79
C TYR A 98 -0.44 -2.62 -4.35
N GLU A 99 -1.61 -2.66 -4.98
CA GLU A 99 -2.83 -2.06 -4.44
C GLU A 99 -3.53 -3.07 -3.54
N ILE A 100 -4.03 -2.62 -2.39
CA ILE A 100 -4.72 -3.48 -1.41
C ILE A 100 -6.20 -3.60 -1.75
N VAL A 101 -6.70 -4.82 -1.78
CA VAL A 101 -8.12 -5.14 -1.92
C VAL A 101 -8.59 -5.78 -0.61
N LEU A 102 -9.71 -5.29 -0.09
CA LEU A 102 -10.25 -5.71 1.20
C LEU A 102 -11.69 -6.18 1.05
N THR A 103 -11.98 -7.34 1.65
CA THR A 103 -13.34 -7.85 1.85
C THR A 103 -13.64 -7.85 3.35
N THR A 104 -14.65 -7.10 3.74
CA THR A 104 -14.96 -6.80 5.15
C THR A 104 -16.15 -7.62 5.67
N PHE A 105 -16.33 -7.63 6.99
CA PHE A 105 -17.49 -8.26 7.62
C PHE A 105 -18.77 -7.45 7.36
N THR A 106 -19.89 -8.14 7.16
CA THR A 106 -21.24 -7.55 6.99
C THR A 106 -22.12 -7.85 8.19
#